data_AF-A0AAV1TK07-F1
#
_entry.id   AF-A0AAV1TK07-F1
#
_cell.length_a   1.000
_cell.length_b   1.000
_cell.length_c   1.000
_cell.angle_alpha   90.00
_cell.angle_beta   90.00
_cell.angle_gamma   90.00
#
_symmetry.space_group_name_H-M   'P 1'
#
loop_
_entity.id
_entity.type
_entity.pdbx_description
1 polymer ?
#
loop_
_entity_poly.entity_id
_entity_poly.type
_entity_poly.pdbx_seq_one_letter_code
_entity_poly.pdbx_strand_id
1 'polypeptide(L)'
;MTCLSIKHLGVVNKLLVLQIKMDESKGYLLDQQVTIELLLKEFGPDSANGVRTPTSDECNLEDEDVQKILPEKSAKNDPSVNSFQSMVGSLLWIARCTRPDICFAVHKATRQTHKPTTKDWKTAKRIMRC
;
A
#
# COMPACT_ATOMS: atom_id res chain seq x y z
N MET A 1 38.95 -18.77 -6.48
CA MET A 1 37.54 -19.18 -6.66
C MET A 1 36.83 -19.00 -5.33
N THR A 2 35.95 -18.02 -5.22
CA THR A 2 35.14 -17.81 -4.02
C THR A 2 33.92 -18.71 -4.10
N CYS A 3 33.90 -19.76 -3.26
CA CYS A 3 32.74 -20.63 -3.11
C CYS A 3 31.73 -19.98 -2.16
N LEU A 4 30.50 -19.80 -2.61
CA LEU A 4 29.40 -19.33 -1.77
C LEU A 4 28.85 -20.52 -0.96
N SER A 5 28.96 -20.44 0.36
CA SER A 5 28.39 -21.43 1.27
C SER A 5 26.88 -21.21 1.43
N ILE A 6 26.08 -22.23 1.11
CA ILE A 6 24.62 -22.20 1.25
C ILE A 6 24.25 -22.74 2.63
N LYS A 7 23.50 -21.97 3.41
CA LYS A 7 22.96 -22.40 4.72
C LYS A 7 21.50 -22.84 4.58
N HIS A 8 21.17 -23.99 5.17
CA HIS A 8 19.79 -24.45 5.29
C HIS A 8 19.16 -23.88 6.57
N LEU A 9 18.13 -23.03 6.41
CA LEU A 9 17.45 -22.34 7.52
C LEU A 9 16.09 -22.97 7.89
N GLY A 10 15.77 -24.13 7.33
CA GLY A 10 14.47 -24.78 7.50
C GLY A 10 13.38 -24.22 6.60
N VAL A 11 12.11 -24.52 6.94
CA VAL A 11 10.95 -24.09 6.17
C VAL A 11 10.71 -22.59 6.36
N VAL A 12 10.54 -21.87 5.25
CA VAL A 12 10.28 -20.42 5.29
C VAL A 12 8.92 -20.12 5.90
N ASN A 13 8.89 -19.22 6.87
CA ASN A 13 7.66 -18.73 7.50
C ASN A 13 7.46 -17.22 7.29
N LYS A 14 8.53 -16.45 7.11
CA LYS A 14 8.52 -15.01 6.87
C LYS A 14 9.63 -14.64 5.90
N LEU A 15 9.29 -13.84 4.88
CA LEU A 15 10.27 -13.30 3.95
C LEU A 15 9.81 -11.91 3.49
N LEU A 16 10.63 -10.88 3.64
CA LEU A 16 10.30 -9.51 3.22
C LEU A 16 8.92 -9.04 3.72
N VAL A 17 8.63 -9.31 5.01
CA VAL A 17 7.35 -8.97 5.68
C VAL A 17 6.13 -9.79 5.18
N LEU A 18 6.31 -10.66 4.18
CA LEU A 18 5.31 -11.65 3.78
C LEU A 18 5.25 -12.78 4.80
N GLN A 19 4.06 -13.13 5.27
CA GLN A 19 3.81 -14.38 5.98
C GLN A 19 3.65 -15.49 4.96
N ILE A 20 4.38 -16.58 5.15
CA ILE A 20 4.32 -17.76 4.28
C ILE A 20 3.91 -18.94 5.15
N LYS A 21 2.81 -19.60 4.78
CA LYS A 21 2.39 -20.86 5.39
C LYS A 21 2.45 -21.94 4.34
N MET A 22 3.09 -23.05 4.67
CA MET A 22 3.13 -24.23 3.81
C MET A 22 1.97 -25.15 4.19
N ASP A 23 1.08 -25.41 3.24
CA ASP A 23 0.07 -26.46 3.31
C ASP A 23 0.56 -27.61 2.40
N GLU A 24 0.78 -28.79 2.99
CA GLU A 24 1.31 -29.95 2.25
C GLU A 24 0.43 -30.38 1.07
N SER A 25 -0.86 -30.06 1.13
CA SER A 25 -1.84 -30.42 0.10
C SER A 25 -2.11 -29.32 -0.93
N LYS A 26 -1.96 -28.05 -0.55
CA LYS A 26 -2.34 -26.88 -1.36
C LYS A 26 -1.17 -25.99 -1.79
N GLY A 27 0.03 -26.25 -1.28
CA GLY A 27 1.22 -25.45 -1.54
C GLY A 27 1.36 -24.27 -0.57
N TYR A 28 1.89 -23.15 -1.05
CA TYR A 28 2.17 -21.99 -0.22
C TYR A 28 0.99 -21.02 -0.16
N LEU A 29 0.62 -20.63 1.06
CA LEU A 29 -0.28 -19.53 1.34
C LEU A 29 0.55 -18.30 1.71
N LEU A 30 0.29 -17.19 1.02
CA LEU A 30 0.98 -15.92 1.19
C LEU A 30 0.02 -14.91 1.82
N ASP A 31 0.46 -14.24 2.88
CA ASP A 31 -0.36 -13.26 3.60
C ASP A 31 0.44 -12.01 3.98
N GLN A 32 -0.23 -10.85 3.95
CA GLN A 32 0.35 -9.55 4.32
C GLN A 32 -0.52 -8.80 5.33
N GLN A 33 -1.33 -9.50 6.13
CA GLN A 33 -2.24 -8.91 7.10
C GLN A 33 -1.51 -7.93 8.03
N VAL A 34 -0.37 -8.33 8.59
CA VAL A 34 0.43 -7.48 9.49
C VAL A 34 0.86 -6.17 8.82
N THR A 35 1.25 -6.22 7.54
CA THR A 35 1.64 -5.02 6.79
C THR A 35 0.46 -4.10 6.56
N ILE A 36 -0.71 -4.66 6.22
CA ILE A 36 -1.94 -3.90 6.02
C ILE A 36 -2.38 -3.21 7.31
N GLU A 37 -2.33 -3.92 8.45
CA GLU A 37 -2.67 -3.37 9.77
C GLU A 37 -1.73 -2.23 10.18
N LEU A 38 -0.42 -2.39 9.95
CA LEU A 38 0.55 -1.31 10.21
C LEU A 38 0.29 -0.09 9.33
N LEU A 39 -0.01 -0.30 8.05
CA LEU A 39 -0.32 0.78 7.11
C LEU A 39 -1.59 1.54 7.52
N LEU A 40 -2.63 0.81 7.94
CA LEU A 40 -3.87 1.39 8.45
C LEU A 40 -3.64 2.19 9.73
N LYS A 41 -2.78 1.72 10.62
CA LYS A 41 -2.42 2.46 11.84
C LYS A 41 -1.63 3.73 11.55
N GLU A 42 -0.82 3.74 10.49
CA GLU A 42 0.00 4.89 10.12
C GLU A 42 -0.77 5.95 9.33
N PHE A 43 -1.61 5.55 8.37
CA PHE A 43 -2.26 6.47 7.42
C PHE A 43 -3.79 6.51 7.50
N GLY A 44 -4.39 5.52 8.16
CA GLY A 44 -5.84 5.38 8.31
C GLY A 44 -6.38 6.21 9.47
N PRO A 45 -7.62 6.70 9.38
CA PRO A 45 -8.32 7.20 10.56
C PRO A 45 -8.65 6.02 11.49
N ASP A 46 -8.73 6.27 12.80
CA ASP A 46 -9.07 5.26 13.83
C ASP A 46 -10.41 4.53 13.56
N SER A 47 -11.28 5.11 12.72
CA SER A 47 -12.60 4.58 12.32
C SER A 47 -12.78 4.50 10.79
N ALA A 48 -11.81 3.93 10.09
CA ALA A 48 -11.88 3.76 8.65
C ALA A 48 -12.92 2.70 8.22
N ASN A 49 -14.07 3.14 7.70
CA ASN A 49 -15.04 2.22 7.09
C ASN A 49 -14.50 1.62 5.79
N GLY A 50 -14.66 0.30 5.65
CA GLY A 50 -14.27 -0.45 4.46
C GLY A 50 -15.05 0.00 3.23
N VAL A 51 -14.41 -0.03 2.06
CA VAL A 51 -15.02 0.30 0.77
C VAL A 51 -15.03 -0.94 -0.12
N ARG A 52 -16.09 -1.11 -0.92
CA ARG A 52 -16.20 -2.27 -1.80
C ARG A 52 -15.31 -2.17 -3.06
N THR A 53 -14.99 -0.95 -3.49
CA THR A 53 -14.24 -0.70 -4.72
C THR A 53 -13.07 0.24 -4.47
N PRO A 54 -11.87 -0.06 -5.01
CA PRO A 54 -10.68 0.74 -4.78
C PRO A 54 -10.73 2.08 -5.54
N THR A 55 -11.61 2.21 -6.53
CA THR A 55 -11.84 3.44 -7.31
C THR A 55 -13.33 3.83 -7.26
N SER A 56 -13.62 5.12 -7.26
CA SER A 56 -14.96 5.70 -7.34
C SER A 56 -14.99 6.94 -8.22
N ASP A 57 -16.13 7.22 -8.85
CA ASP A 57 -16.34 8.43 -9.65
C ASP A 57 -16.31 9.70 -8.79
N GLU A 58 -16.61 9.59 -7.50
CA GLU A 58 -16.49 10.64 -6.48
C GLU A 58 -15.06 11.20 -6.37
N CYS A 59 -14.04 10.42 -6.76
CA CYS A 59 -12.66 10.89 -6.81
C CYS A 59 -12.42 11.80 -8.02
N ASN A 60 -13.34 11.91 -8.98
CA ASN A 60 -13.19 12.73 -10.17
C ASN A 60 -13.70 14.16 -10.00
N LEU A 61 -14.34 14.50 -8.88
CA LEU A 61 -14.83 15.86 -8.61
C LEU A 61 -13.71 16.91 -8.68
N GLU A 62 -14.03 18.08 -9.22
CA GLU A 62 -13.10 19.16 -9.61
C GLU A 62 -13.21 20.38 -8.67
N ASP A 63 -13.40 20.17 -7.38
CA ASP A 63 -13.39 21.27 -6.42
C ASP A 63 -11.97 21.86 -6.29
N GLU A 64 -11.83 23.20 -6.23
CA GLU A 64 -10.52 23.88 -6.17
C GLU A 64 -9.67 23.45 -4.97
N ASP A 65 -10.29 23.19 -3.80
CA ASP A 65 -9.61 22.69 -2.60
C ASP A 65 -9.06 21.25 -2.75
N VAL A 66 -9.56 20.49 -3.73
CA VAL A 66 -9.22 19.09 -3.99
C VAL A 66 -8.01 18.98 -4.94
N GLN A 67 -7.60 20.05 -5.60
CA GLN A 67 -6.42 20.08 -6.48
C GLN A 67 -5.17 20.67 -5.84
N LYS A 68 -5.21 21.05 -4.56
CA LYS A 68 -4.06 21.60 -3.85
C LYS A 68 -2.91 20.59 -3.82
N ILE A 69 -1.75 21.01 -4.32
CA ILE A 69 -0.51 20.23 -4.31
C ILE A 69 -0.06 20.03 -2.87
N LEU A 70 0.36 18.81 -2.53
CA LEU A 70 0.90 18.51 -1.22
C LEU A 70 2.27 19.17 -1.01
N PRO A 71 2.58 19.64 0.20
CA PRO A 71 3.92 20.14 0.52
C PRO A 71 4.94 18.98 0.50
N GLU A 72 6.21 19.28 0.22
CA GLU A 72 7.28 18.26 0.22
C GLU A 72 7.46 17.60 1.60
N LYS A 73 7.39 18.40 2.66
CA LYS A 73 7.48 17.97 4.05
C LYS A 73 6.41 18.68 4.87
N SER A 74 5.87 17.95 5.84
CA SER A 74 4.86 18.44 6.78
C SER A 74 5.13 17.89 8.18
N ALA A 75 4.37 18.36 9.17
CA ALA A 75 4.40 17.79 10.52
C ALA A 75 4.00 16.30 10.50
N LYS A 76 4.31 15.58 11.59
CA LYS A 76 3.83 14.20 11.77
C LYS A 76 2.30 14.18 11.64
N ASN A 77 1.81 13.29 10.76
CA ASN A 77 0.39 13.04 10.46
C ASN A 77 -0.26 13.96 9.40
N ASP A 78 0.43 14.99 8.92
CA ASP A 78 -0.06 15.80 7.80
C ASP A 78 0.29 15.18 6.44
N PRO A 79 -0.57 15.32 5.42
CA PRO A 79 -0.28 14.85 4.08
C PRO A 79 0.88 15.64 3.44
N SER A 80 1.88 14.92 2.93
CA SER A 80 3.03 15.46 2.20
C SER A 80 3.36 14.55 1.02
N VAL A 81 4.23 15.03 0.13
CA VAL A 81 4.76 14.22 -0.98
C VAL A 81 5.43 12.95 -0.45
N ASN A 82 6.24 13.05 0.61
CA ASN A 82 6.93 11.90 1.19
C ASN A 82 5.97 10.87 1.81
N SER A 83 4.95 11.32 2.55
CA SER A 83 3.97 10.40 3.12
C SER A 83 3.11 9.75 2.04
N PHE A 84 2.79 10.47 0.97
CA PHE A 84 2.10 9.90 -0.18
C PHE A 84 2.93 8.82 -0.88
N GLN A 85 4.21 9.10 -1.16
CA GLN A 85 5.13 8.14 -1.78
C GLN A 85 5.30 6.88 -0.92
N SER A 86 5.43 7.04 0.40
CA SER A 86 5.52 5.92 1.35
C SER A 86 4.26 5.04 1.31
N MET A 87 3.09 5.67 1.43
CA MET A 87 1.80 4.96 1.40
C MET A 87 1.59 4.22 0.08
N VAL A 88 1.82 4.89 -1.06
CA VAL A 88 1.65 4.27 -2.38
C VAL A 88 2.67 3.17 -2.65
N GLY A 89 3.92 3.31 -2.16
CA GLY A 89 4.94 2.28 -2.23
C GLY A 89 4.54 1.01 -1.47
N SER A 90 4.02 1.16 -0.25
CA SER A 90 3.48 0.05 0.55
C SER A 90 2.29 -0.62 -0.12
N LEU A 91 1.35 0.16 -0.67
CA LEU A 91 0.22 -0.38 -1.42
C LEU A 91 0.67 -1.12 -2.69
N LEU A 92 1.72 -0.66 -3.36
CA LEU A 92 2.29 -1.33 -4.53
C LEU A 92 2.90 -2.69 -4.17
N TRP A 93 3.58 -2.78 -3.02
CA TRP A 93 4.07 -4.05 -2.51
C TRP A 93 2.92 -5.03 -2.23
N ILE A 94 1.87 -4.54 -1.56
CA ILE A 94 0.67 -5.34 -1.25
C ILE A 94 -0.02 -5.85 -2.52
N ALA A 95 -0.22 -4.97 -3.49
CA ALA A 95 -0.84 -5.30 -4.76
C ALA A 95 -0.05 -6.35 -5.56
N ARG A 96 1.27 -6.27 -5.50
CA ARG A 96 2.17 -7.18 -6.23
C ARG A 96 2.23 -8.58 -5.62
N CYS A 97 2.05 -8.69 -4.29
CA CYS A 97 2.29 -9.95 -3.58
C CYS A 97 1.00 -10.73 -3.26
N THR A 98 -0.05 -10.08 -2.73
CA THR A 98 -1.24 -10.80 -2.22
C THR A 98 -2.58 -10.19 -2.61
N ARG A 99 -2.65 -8.93 -3.07
CA ARG A 99 -3.91 -8.23 -3.42
C ARG A 99 -3.93 -7.77 -4.90
N PRO A 100 -3.98 -8.69 -5.88
CA PRO A 100 -4.02 -8.29 -7.29
C PRO A 100 -5.27 -7.49 -7.67
N ASP A 101 -6.34 -7.60 -6.89
CA ASP A 101 -7.62 -6.89 -7.07
C ASP A 101 -7.50 -5.35 -6.97
N ILE A 102 -6.54 -4.83 -6.21
CA ILE A 102 -6.30 -3.37 -6.10
C ILE A 102 -5.26 -2.85 -7.09
N CYS A 103 -4.61 -3.73 -7.86
CA CYS A 103 -3.45 -3.41 -8.67
C CYS A 103 -3.69 -2.24 -9.63
N PHE A 104 -4.82 -2.23 -10.35
CA PHE A 104 -5.18 -1.14 -11.25
C PHE A 104 -5.21 0.23 -10.55
N ALA A 105 -5.87 0.31 -9.40
CA ALA A 105 -6.03 1.57 -8.66
C ALA A 105 -4.67 2.05 -8.11
N VAL A 106 -3.84 1.13 -7.61
CA VAL A 106 -2.50 1.44 -7.12
C VAL A 106 -1.61 1.96 -8.25
N HIS A 107 -1.62 1.30 -9.41
CA HIS A 107 -0.88 1.75 -10.59
C HIS A 107 -1.33 3.13 -11.07
N LYS A 108 -2.60 3.49 -10.91
CA LYS A 108 -3.07 4.84 -11.20
C LYS A 108 -2.49 5.85 -10.19
N ALA A 109 -2.44 5.50 -8.91
CA ALA A 109 -1.90 6.35 -7.85
C ALA A 109 -0.37 6.57 -7.96
N THR A 110 0.40 5.56 -8.36
CA THR A 110 1.86 5.68 -8.51
C THR A 110 2.28 6.75 -9.52
N ARG A 111 1.44 7.03 -10.53
CA ARG A 111 1.68 8.09 -11.52
C ARG A 111 1.73 9.49 -10.93
N GLN A 112 1.15 9.69 -9.76
CA GLN A 112 1.02 11.00 -9.10
C GLN A 112 2.13 11.26 -8.07
N THR A 113 3.09 10.35 -7.93
CA THR A 113 4.15 10.40 -6.89
C THR A 113 5.08 11.61 -6.98
N HIS A 114 5.26 12.20 -8.16
CA HIS A 114 6.11 13.38 -8.34
C HIS A 114 5.46 14.67 -7.83
N LYS A 115 4.14 14.83 -8.00
CA LYS A 115 3.41 16.05 -7.66
C LYS A 115 1.99 15.72 -7.18
N PRO A 116 1.84 15.01 -6.05
CA PRO A 116 0.54 14.55 -5.57
C PRO A 116 -0.31 15.72 -5.06
N THR A 117 -1.62 15.59 -5.24
CA THR A 117 -2.64 16.53 -4.77
C THR A 117 -3.43 15.96 -3.59
N THR A 118 -4.24 16.79 -2.94
CA THR A 118 -5.17 16.33 -1.89
C THR A 118 -6.18 15.30 -2.43
N LYS A 119 -6.55 15.35 -3.71
CA LYS A 119 -7.33 14.31 -4.42
C LYS A 119 -6.61 12.97 -4.48
N ASP A 120 -5.33 12.99 -4.83
CA ASP A 120 -4.53 11.77 -4.94
C ASP A 120 -4.37 11.11 -3.56
N TRP A 121 -4.15 11.94 -2.53
CA TRP A 121 -4.12 11.49 -1.14
C TRP A 121 -5.43 10.79 -0.72
N LYS A 122 -6.59 11.41 -1.00
CA LYS A 122 -7.90 10.79 -0.73
C LYS A 122 -8.08 9.47 -1.50
N THR A 123 -7.64 9.42 -2.74
CA THR A 123 -7.70 8.22 -3.59
C THR A 123 -6.85 7.10 -3.00
N ALA A 124 -5.60 7.37 -2.61
CA ALA A 124 -4.73 6.38 -1.98
C ALA A 124 -5.29 5.86 -0.65
N LYS A 125 -5.86 6.74 0.19
CA LYS A 125 -6.59 6.30 1.40
C LYS A 125 -7.82 5.47 1.10
N ARG A 126 -8.50 5.68 -0.03
CA ARG A 126 -9.61 4.83 -0.44
C ARG A 126 -9.13 3.43 -0.78
N ILE A 127 -8.06 3.32 -1.56
CA ILE A 127 -7.46 2.03 -1.95
C ILE A 127 -7.10 1.20 -0.70
N MET A 128 -6.49 1.84 0.30
CA MET A 128 -6.12 1.20 1.56
C MET A 128 -7.32 0.64 2.35
N ARG A 129 -8.51 1.19 2.16
CA ARG A 129 -9.75 0.75 2.85
C ARG A 129 -10.51 -0.33 2.07
N CYS A 130 -10.03 -0.71 0.90
CA CYS A 130 -10.65 -1.74 0.05
C CYS A 130 -10.19 -3.14 0.42
#